data_AF-C6ADD7-F1
#
_entry.id   AF-C6ADD7-F1
#
_cell.length_a   1.000
_cell.length_b   1.000
_cell.length_c   1.000
_cell.angle_alpha   90.00
_cell.angle_beta   90.00
_cell.angle_gamma   90.00
#
_symmetry.space_group_name_H-M   'P 1'
#
loop_
_entity.id
_entity.type
_entity.pdbx_description
1 polymer ?
#
loop_
_entity_poly.entity_id
_entity_poly.type
_entity_poly.pdbx_seq_one_letter_code
_entity_poly.pdbx_strand_id
1 'polypeptide(L)'
;MLTPFGKTLRKIRIDRTERLLDMANKLGVSIAFLSSVEIGKKPIPADMEEKIIEKYALDEETASILRREANICRKNFTMNSSDPLNHEISNTFVRMFKSLSQQDLTKCKELMEKVEKKRCLQNRIP
;
A
#
# COMPACT_ATOMS: atom_id res chain seq x y z
N MET A 1 -5.16 18.20 -5.35
CA MET A 1 -6.20 17.30 -4.80
C MET A 1 -5.51 16.26 -3.94
N LEU A 2 -6.09 15.86 -2.79
CA LEU A 2 -5.51 14.81 -1.95
C LEU A 2 -5.75 13.43 -2.58
N THR A 3 -4.74 12.57 -2.52
CA THR A 3 -4.87 11.15 -2.84
C THR A 3 -5.70 10.43 -1.77
N PRO A 4 -6.24 9.24 -2.04
CA PRO A 4 -6.88 8.43 -1.00
C PRO A 4 -5.97 8.22 0.22
N PHE A 5 -4.68 7.94 0.01
CA PHE A 5 -3.69 7.86 1.09
C PHE A 5 -3.57 9.17 1.87
N GLY A 6 -3.45 10.31 1.18
CA GLY A 6 -3.38 11.63 1.82
C GLY A 6 -4.66 12.02 2.57
N LYS A 7 -5.84 11.54 2.12
CA LYS A 7 -7.10 11.71 2.87
C LYS A 7 -7.05 10.95 4.19
N THR A 8 -6.54 9.72 4.20
CA THR A 8 -6.37 8.93 5.42
C THR A 8 -5.39 9.60 6.38
N LEU A 9 -4.25 10.11 5.91
CA LEU A 9 -3.30 10.86 6.75
C LEU A 9 -3.94 12.11 7.36
N ARG A 10 -4.73 12.84 6.58
CA ARG A 10 -5.45 14.01 7.08
C ARG A 10 -6.47 13.64 8.16
N LYS A 11 -7.20 12.53 8.02
CA LYS A 11 -8.12 12.04 9.06
C LYS A 11 -7.37 11.74 10.35
N ILE A 12 -6.29 10.94 10.28
CA ILE A 12 -5.44 10.62 11.43
C ILE A 12 -4.98 11.89 12.16
N ARG A 13 -4.55 12.92 11.42
CA ARG A 13 -4.17 14.21 12.02
C ARG A 13 -5.33 14.91 12.72
N ILE A 14 -6.51 14.96 12.10
CA ILE A 14 -7.69 15.59 12.69
C ILE A 14 -8.06 14.87 13.99
N ASP A 15 -8.08 13.54 13.99
CA ASP A 15 -8.43 12.72 15.15
C ASP A 15 -7.43 12.90 16.30
N ARG A 16 -6.18 13.24 16.01
CA ARG A 16 -5.13 13.54 16.99
C ARG A 16 -4.93 15.03 17.28
N THR A 17 -5.73 15.92 16.68
CA THR A 17 -5.57 17.39 16.77
C THR A 17 -4.16 17.85 16.37
N GLU A 18 -3.54 17.19 15.40
CA GLU A 18 -2.18 17.45 14.94
C GLU A 18 -2.15 18.31 13.66
N ARG A 19 -1.17 19.21 13.59
CA ARG A 19 -0.82 19.93 12.35
C ARG A 19 0.03 19.03 11.46
N LEU A 20 0.18 19.44 10.20
CA LEU A 20 1.09 18.77 9.25
C LEU A 20 2.53 18.71 9.78
N LEU A 21 2.98 19.78 10.47
CA LEU A 21 4.30 19.86 11.11
C LEU A 21 4.48 18.75 12.16
N ASP A 22 3.49 18.54 13.02
CA ASP A 22 3.58 17.58 14.13
C ASP A 22 3.73 16.15 13.60
N MET A 23 2.93 15.79 12.59
CA MET A 23 3.05 14.49 11.92
C MET A 23 4.38 14.35 11.19
N ALA A 24 4.85 15.39 10.50
CA ALA A 24 6.15 15.36 9.82
C ALA A 24 7.29 15.10 10.82
N ASN A 25 7.27 15.80 11.95
CA ASN A 25 8.25 15.60 13.04
C ASN A 25 8.17 14.19 13.63
N LYS A 26 6.97 13.70 13.94
CA LYS A 26 6.76 12.36 14.50
C LYS A 26 7.24 11.24 13.55
N LEU A 27 7.05 11.45 12.25
CA LEU A 27 7.52 10.53 11.21
C LEU A 27 8.98 10.76 10.81
N GLY A 28 9.66 11.79 11.33
CA GLY A 28 11.05 12.09 10.98
C GLY A 28 11.24 12.45 9.50
N VAL A 29 10.26 13.12 8.89
CA VAL A 29 10.32 13.57 7.49
C VAL A 29 10.10 15.08 7.41
N SER A 30 10.45 15.70 6.29
CA SER A 30 10.16 17.12 6.11
C SER A 30 8.67 17.38 5.82
N ILE A 31 8.16 18.53 6.26
CA ILE A 31 6.79 18.98 6.03
C ILE A 31 6.48 19.02 4.52
N ALA A 32 7.41 19.54 3.72
CA ALA A 32 7.29 19.62 2.27
C ALA A 32 7.22 18.23 1.62
N PHE A 33 7.98 17.27 2.14
CA PHE A 33 7.91 15.87 1.70
C PHE A 33 6.54 15.27 2.01
N LEU A 34 6.09 15.36 3.27
CA LEU A 34 4.79 14.83 3.68
C LEU A 34 3.64 15.44 2.87
N SER A 35 3.63 16.76 2.70
CA SER A 35 2.65 17.46 1.85
C SER A 35 2.65 16.93 0.41
N SER A 36 3.84 16.73 -0.17
CA SER A 36 3.99 16.23 -1.54
C SER A 36 3.49 14.79 -1.70
N VAL A 37 3.66 13.96 -0.67
CA VAL A 37 3.12 12.58 -0.62
C VAL A 37 1.59 12.60 -0.56
N GLU A 38 0.99 13.46 0.27
CA GLU A 38 -0.46 13.56 0.43
C GLU A 38 -1.22 13.94 -0.85
N ILE A 39 -0.58 14.73 -1.71
CA ILE A 39 -1.14 15.12 -3.01
C ILE A 39 -0.65 14.24 -4.17
N GLY A 40 0.16 13.21 -3.89
CA GLY A 40 0.65 12.27 -4.89
C GLY A 40 1.73 12.80 -5.83
N LYS A 41 2.37 13.94 -5.48
CA LYS A 41 3.52 14.47 -6.22
C LYS A 41 4.79 13.66 -5.97
N LYS A 42 5.00 13.21 -4.74
CA LYS A 42 6.09 12.28 -4.38
C LYS A 42 5.57 10.87 -4.14
N PRO A 43 6.35 9.84 -4.49
CA PRO A 43 5.98 8.46 -4.21
C PRO A 43 5.95 8.22 -2.70
N ILE A 44 5.09 7.30 -2.27
CA ILE A 44 5.04 6.82 -0.90
C ILE A 44 6.26 5.89 -0.70
N PRO A 45 7.17 6.17 0.26
CA PRO A 45 8.28 5.29 0.59
C PRO A 45 7.83 3.87 0.91
N ALA A 46 8.73 2.90 0.76
CA ALA A 46 8.56 1.60 1.39
C ALA A 46 8.44 1.82 2.91
N ASP A 47 7.52 1.09 3.54
CA ASP A 47 7.31 1.05 5.00
C ASP A 47 6.72 2.32 5.64
N MET A 48 6.32 3.33 4.85
CA MET A 48 5.71 4.54 5.41
C MET A 48 4.40 4.22 6.14
N GLU A 49 3.57 3.33 5.59
CA GLU A 49 2.34 2.85 6.20
C GLU A 49 2.59 2.19 7.56
N GLU A 50 3.57 1.28 7.67
CA GLU A 50 3.88 0.58 8.91
C GLU A 50 4.43 1.55 9.97
N LYS A 51 5.28 2.49 9.57
CA LYS A 51 5.76 3.55 10.47
C LYS A 51 4.62 4.40 11.03
N ILE A 52 3.62 4.70 10.23
CA ILE A 52 2.44 5.47 10.67
C ILE A 52 1.57 4.62 11.61
N ILE A 53 1.32 3.37 11.26
CA ILE A 53 0.56 2.42 12.10
C ILE A 53 1.17 2.33 13.49
N GLU A 54 2.49 2.14 13.57
CA GLU A 54 3.24 2.07 14.83
C GLU A 54 3.18 3.39 15.61
N LYS A 55 3.54 4.53 14.98
CA LYS A 55 3.64 5.83 15.67
C LYS A 55 2.30 6.41 16.13
N TYR A 56 1.21 5.99 15.51
CA TYR A 56 -0.15 6.45 15.85
C TYR A 56 -0.98 5.41 16.58
N ALA A 57 -0.43 4.21 16.84
CA ALA A 57 -1.10 3.06 17.43
C ALA A 57 -2.48 2.86 16.79
N LEU A 58 -2.50 2.74 15.46
CA LEU A 58 -3.73 2.58 14.69
C LEU A 58 -4.35 1.22 14.96
N ASP A 59 -5.68 1.18 15.04
CA ASP A 59 -6.44 -0.08 15.04
C ASP A 59 -6.30 -0.81 13.69
N GLU A 60 -6.65 -2.09 13.67
CA GLU A 60 -6.49 -2.94 12.48
C GLU A 60 -7.36 -2.48 11.29
N GLU A 61 -8.52 -1.89 11.56
CA GLU A 61 -9.39 -1.38 10.49
C GLU A 61 -8.72 -0.20 9.77
N THR A 62 -8.27 0.79 10.54
CA THR A 62 -7.58 1.97 10.03
C THR A 62 -6.24 1.59 9.38
N ALA A 63 -5.49 0.66 9.96
CA ALA A 63 -4.25 0.13 9.41
C ALA A 63 -4.48 -0.56 8.05
N SER A 64 -5.51 -1.40 7.95
CA SER A 64 -5.89 -2.08 6.70
C SER A 64 -6.27 -1.09 5.60
N ILE A 65 -7.05 -0.06 5.94
CA ILE A 65 -7.38 1.02 5.01
C ILE A 65 -6.11 1.73 4.55
N LEU A 66 -5.21 2.09 5.48
CA LEU A 66 -3.98 2.80 5.13
C LEU A 66 -3.10 1.99 4.17
N ARG A 67 -2.89 0.70 4.44
CA ARG A 67 -2.13 -0.23 3.58
C ARG A 67 -2.76 -0.34 2.20
N ARG A 68 -4.09 -0.48 2.13
CA ARG A 68 -4.83 -0.55 0.86
C ARG A 68 -4.64 0.72 0.04
N GLU A 69 -4.86 1.89 0.63
CA GLU A 69 -4.73 3.16 -0.08
C GLU A 69 -3.28 3.45 -0.48
N ALA A 70 -2.30 3.04 0.34
CA ALA A 70 -0.89 3.10 -0.02
C ALA A 70 -0.58 2.27 -1.28
N ASN A 71 -1.07 1.03 -1.34
CA ASN A 71 -0.90 0.15 -2.49
C ASN A 71 -1.57 0.69 -3.76
N ILE A 72 -2.76 1.28 -3.65
CA ILE A 72 -3.44 1.93 -4.79
C ILE A 72 -2.63 3.13 -5.31
N CYS A 73 -2.03 3.91 -4.41
CA CYS A 73 -1.31 5.14 -4.76
C CYS A 73 0.15 4.89 -5.19
N ARG A 74 0.73 3.74 -4.82
CA ARG A 74 2.12 3.40 -5.10
C ARG A 74 2.29 3.09 -6.58
N LYS A 75 3.02 3.96 -7.28
CA LYS A 75 3.20 3.89 -8.75
C LYS A 75 4.16 2.79 -9.19
N ASN A 76 5.08 2.38 -8.32
CA ASN A 76 6.15 1.44 -8.66
C ASN A 76 6.07 0.24 -7.71
N PHE A 77 5.96 -0.95 -8.30
CA PHE A 77 6.11 -2.22 -7.58
C PHE A 77 7.46 -2.81 -8.00
N THR A 78 8.34 -3.04 -7.04
CA THR A 78 9.64 -3.69 -7.29
C THR A 78 9.56 -5.10 -6.73
N MET A 79 9.50 -6.11 -7.61
CA MET A 79 9.65 -7.51 -7.20
C MET A 79 11.11 -7.88 -7.32
N ASN A 80 11.77 -8.10 -6.19
CA ASN A 80 13.07 -8.74 -6.16
C ASN A 80 12.85 -10.24 -5.94
N SER A 81 12.89 -11.05 -7.01
CA SER A 81 12.97 -12.50 -6.87
C SER A 81 14.41 -12.94 -7.12
N SER A 82 15.01 -13.62 -6.15
CA SER A 82 16.33 -14.26 -6.31
C SER A 82 16.28 -15.45 -7.28
N ASP A 83 15.09 -15.98 -7.56
CA ASP A 83 14.84 -17.06 -8.50
C ASP A 83 14.60 -16.52 -9.92
N PRO A 84 15.42 -16.93 -10.91
CA PRO A 84 15.23 -16.57 -12.33
C PRO A 84 13.84 -16.93 -12.88
N LEU A 85 13.24 -18.05 -12.45
CA LEU A 85 11.92 -18.48 -12.91
C LEU A 85 10.83 -17.52 -12.46
N ASN A 86 10.88 -17.09 -11.21
CA ASN A 86 9.94 -16.08 -10.68
C ASN A 86 10.07 -14.75 -11.44
N HIS A 87 11.28 -14.35 -11.81
CA HIS A 87 11.51 -13.13 -12.57
C HIS A 87 10.93 -13.22 -13.99
N GLU A 88 11.10 -14.36 -14.66
CA GLU A 88 10.53 -14.61 -15.98
C GLU A 88 8.99 -14.62 -15.96
N ILE A 89 8.40 -15.30 -14.96
CA ILE A 89 6.96 -15.35 -14.74
C ILE A 89 6.43 -13.93 -14.48
N SER A 90 7.05 -13.19 -13.56
CA SER A 90 6.66 -11.80 -13.25
C SER A 90 6.70 -10.90 -14.49
N ASN A 91 7.76 -10.98 -15.31
CA ASN A 91 7.86 -10.20 -16.54
C ASN A 91 6.78 -10.58 -17.57
N THR A 92 6.44 -11.85 -17.66
CA THR A 92 5.36 -12.32 -18.53
C THR A 92 4.00 -11.82 -18.04
N PHE A 93 3.75 -11.87 -16.73
CA PHE A 93 2.55 -11.30 -16.12
C PHE A 93 2.43 -9.78 -16.35
N VAL A 94 3.50 -9.02 -16.15
CA VAL A 94 3.51 -7.56 -16.39
C VAL A 94 3.14 -7.24 -17.84
N ARG A 95 3.63 -8.01 -18.80
CA ARG A 95 3.27 -7.85 -20.22
C ARG A 95 1.80 -8.18 -20.46
N MET A 96 1.30 -9.28 -19.88
CA MET A 96 -0.09 -9.69 -20.02
C MET A 96 -1.07 -8.68 -19.42
N PHE A 97 -0.76 -8.08 -18.26
CA PHE A 97 -1.63 -7.10 -17.63
C PHE A 97 -1.89 -5.85 -18.49
N LYS A 98 -0.99 -5.50 -19.42
CA LYS A 98 -1.23 -4.41 -20.36
C LYS A 98 -2.33 -4.71 -21.38
N SER A 99 -2.65 -5.99 -21.61
CA SER A 99 -3.63 -6.43 -22.61
C SER A 99 -4.90 -7.03 -22.01
N LEU A 100 -5.02 -7.15 -20.69
CA LEU A 100 -6.21 -7.72 -20.05
C LEU A 100 -7.37 -6.71 -20.00
N SER A 101 -8.58 -7.22 -20.23
CA SER A 101 -9.80 -6.43 -20.04
C SER A 101 -10.11 -6.24 -18.55
N GLN A 102 -10.97 -5.27 -18.22
CA GLN A 102 -11.42 -5.06 -16.84
C GLN A 102 -12.09 -6.32 -16.23
N GLN A 103 -12.77 -7.12 -17.05
CA GLN A 103 -13.39 -8.36 -16.60
C GLN A 103 -12.35 -9.44 -16.26
N ASP A 104 -11.27 -9.52 -17.04
CA ASP A 104 -10.18 -10.48 -16.79
C ASP A 104 -9.38 -10.11 -15.54
N LEU A 105 -9.18 -8.81 -15.30
CA LEU A 105 -8.55 -8.32 -14.07
C LEU A 105 -9.37 -8.68 -12.82
N THR A 106 -10.70 -8.56 -12.88
CA THR A 106 -11.58 -8.96 -11.77
C THR A 106 -11.49 -10.46 -11.50
N LYS A 107 -11.54 -11.29 -12.55
CA LYS A 107 -11.37 -12.75 -12.42
C LYS A 107 -10.00 -13.13 -11.86
N CYS A 108 -8.93 -12.45 -12.30
CA CYS A 108 -7.59 -12.66 -11.76
C CYS A 108 -7.53 -12.33 -10.26
N LYS A 109 -8.15 -11.22 -9.84
CA LYS A 109 -8.23 -10.84 -8.43
C LYS A 109 -8.94 -11.92 -7.59
N GLU A 110 -10.09 -12.39 -8.05
CA GLU A 110 -10.84 -13.45 -7.36
C GLU A 110 -10.04 -14.75 -7.25
N LEU A 111 -9.30 -15.11 -8.30
CA LEU A 111 -8.44 -16.29 -8.30
C LEU A 111 -7.31 -16.15 -7.26
N MET A 112 -6.65 -15.00 -7.21
CA MET A 112 -5.60 -14.73 -6.22
C MET A 112 -6.14 -14.80 -4.79
N GLU A 113 -7.29 -14.17 -4.50
CA GLU A 113 -7.93 -14.23 -3.17
C GLU A 113 -8.28 -15.67 -2.76
N LYS A 114 -8.71 -16.52 -3.71
CA LYS A 114 -8.97 -17.95 -3.46
C LYS A 114 -7.68 -18.70 -3.12
N VAL A 115 -6.57 -18.39 -3.80
CA VAL A 115 -5.26 -19.00 -3.53
C VAL A 115 -4.74 -18.60 -2.14
N GLU A 116 -4.82 -17.33 -1.77
CA GLU A 116 -4.42 -16.85 -0.44
C GLU A 116 -5.24 -17.51 0.69
N LYS A 117 -6.57 -17.60 0.52
CA LYS A 117 -7.45 -18.26 1.50
C LYS A 117 -7.10 -19.74 1.69
N LYS A 118 -6.83 -20.47 0.60
CA LYS A 118 -6.40 -21.89 0.67
C LYS A 118 -5.08 -22.04 1.42
N ARG A 119 -4.12 -21.15 1.20
CA ARG A 119 -2.82 -21.16 1.88
C ARG A 119 -2.94 -20.87 3.37
N CYS A 120 -3.80 -19.92 3.77
CA CYS A 120 -4.11 -19.65 5.19
C CYS A 120 -4.80 -20.83 5.89
N LEU A 121 -5.58 -21.65 5.16
CA LEU A 121 -6.24 -22.84 5.71
C LEU A 121 -5.27 -24.02 5.85
N GLN A 122 -4.32 -24.18 4.92
CA GLN A 122 -3.29 -25.24 4.99
C GLN A 122 -2.22 -24.97 6.05
N ASN A 123 -1.93 -23.72 6.38
CA ASN A 123 -0.96 -23.34 7.41
C ASN A 123 -1.55 -23.25 8.84
N ARG A 124 -2.79 -23.72 9.04
CA ARG A 124 -3.50 -23.72 10.35
C ARG A 124 -3.62 -25.11 10.99
N ILE A 125 -2.88 -26.10 10.50
CA ILE A 125 -2.81 -27.42 11.12
C ILE A 125 -1.60 -27.41 12.07
N PRO A 126 -1.79 -27.70 13.38
CA PRO A 126 -0.68 -27.78 14.34
C PRO A 126 0.28 -28.93 14.02
#